data_AF-A0AAD4CRQ0-F1
#
_entry.id   AF-A0AAD4CRQ0-F1
#
_cell.length_a   1.000
_cell.length_b   1.000
_cell.length_c   1.000
_cell.angle_alpha   90.00
_cell.angle_beta   90.00
_cell.angle_gamma   90.00
#
_symmetry.space_group_name_H-M   'P 1'
#
loop_
_entity.id
_entity.type
_entity.pdbx_description
1 polymer ?
#
loop_
_entity_poly.entity_id
_entity_poly.type
_entity_poly.pdbx_seq_one_letter_code
_entity_poly.pdbx_strand_id
1 'polypeptide(L)'
;MTIQPLTLHRDHLTLEDIDLHDPYITTNLEIFAFHNILLRNLTSCHTHSATLATSNFEPFLIYTRFTIRVLTAYLHSTDTIWFPAYAQYDPRFHDLIDAHKPLRAAATELADLLAAAEPVTLGSLLGEVEGRLGKLRAAVGPQFEEARFMPEF
;
A
#
# COMPACT_ATOMS: atom_id res chain seq x y z
N MET A 1 21.25 10.34 -15.73
CA MET A 1 20.52 11.11 -14.71
C MET A 1 21.16 10.82 -13.37
N THR A 2 21.83 11.80 -12.79
CA THR A 2 22.41 11.71 -11.44
C THR A 2 21.30 11.97 -10.43
N ILE A 3 20.98 10.96 -9.63
CA ILE A 3 20.06 11.08 -8.51
C ILE A 3 20.74 12.01 -7.50
N GLN A 4 20.25 13.25 -7.34
CA GLN A 4 20.74 14.11 -6.27
C GLN A 4 20.27 13.53 -4.93
N PRO A 5 21.17 13.36 -3.95
CA PRO A 5 20.80 12.87 -2.64
C PRO A 5 19.82 13.86 -1.99
N LEU A 6 18.73 13.34 -1.43
CA LEU A 6 17.74 14.10 -0.69
C LEU A 6 18.42 14.73 0.53
N THR A 7 18.70 16.04 0.47
CA THR A 7 19.23 16.82 1.58
C THR A 7 18.11 17.07 2.58
N LEU A 8 18.07 16.27 3.64
CA LEU A 8 17.19 16.51 4.78
C LEU A 8 17.75 17.70 5.58
N HIS A 9 17.08 18.84 5.52
CA HIS A 9 17.32 19.92 6.48
C HIS A 9 16.73 19.49 7.81
N ARG A 10 17.64 19.35 8.80
CA ARG A 10 17.34 19.13 10.21
C ARG A 10 16.35 20.19 10.72
N ASP A 11 15.28 19.69 11.33
CA ASP A 11 14.67 20.23 12.54
C ASP A 11 14.05 21.63 12.38
N HIS A 12 12.77 21.66 11.99
CA HIS A 12 11.69 22.58 12.44
C HIS A 12 10.54 22.65 11.40
N LEU A 13 9.71 21.61 11.32
CA LEU A 13 8.41 21.72 10.63
C LEU A 13 7.42 22.47 11.54
N THR A 14 7.46 23.80 11.55
CA THR A 14 6.34 24.59 12.08
C THR A 14 5.26 24.75 11.00
N LEU A 15 4.01 25.02 11.38
CA LEU A 15 2.92 25.31 10.43
C LEU A 15 3.24 26.47 9.46
N GLU A 16 4.19 27.34 9.84
CA GLU A 16 4.64 28.49 9.05
C GLU A 16 5.71 28.11 8.00
N ASP A 17 6.36 26.95 8.15
CA ASP A 17 7.47 26.47 7.32
C ASP A 17 7.08 25.28 6.40
N ILE A 18 5.78 24.91 6.36
CA ILE A 18 5.30 23.87 5.44
C ILE A 18 5.34 24.40 4.01
N ASP A 19 6.35 23.99 3.26
CA ASP A 19 6.44 24.26 1.83
C ASP A 19 6.00 23.03 1.01
N LEU A 20 4.86 23.12 0.32
CA LEU A 20 4.41 22.05 -0.58
C LEU A 20 5.25 21.94 -1.86
N HIS A 21 6.16 22.88 -2.12
CA HIS A 21 7.19 22.72 -3.13
C HIS A 21 8.36 21.85 -2.65
N ASP A 22 8.47 21.59 -1.34
CA ASP A 22 9.45 20.66 -0.80
C ASP A 22 9.10 19.22 -1.24
N PRO A 23 9.99 18.55 -2.01
CA PRO A 23 9.77 17.17 -2.44
C PRO A 23 9.60 16.20 -1.27
N TYR A 24 10.21 16.45 -0.11
CA TYR A 24 10.09 15.62 1.08
C TYR A 24 8.70 15.73 1.71
N ILE A 25 8.20 16.96 1.92
CA ILE A 25 6.85 17.19 2.47
C ILE A 25 5.82 16.55 1.53
N THR A 26 5.95 16.79 0.22
CA THR A 26 5.04 16.23 -0.78
C THR A 26 5.10 14.70 -0.84
N THR A 27 6.30 14.10 -0.83
CA THR A 27 6.45 12.64 -0.83
C THR A 27 5.81 12.01 0.41
N ASN A 28 5.96 12.63 1.58
CA ASN A 28 5.33 12.13 2.80
C ASN A 28 3.80 12.22 2.73
N LEU A 29 3.26 13.36 2.29
CA LEU A 29 1.82 13.51 2.06
C LEU A 29 1.29 12.49 1.06
N GLU A 30 2.04 12.19 0.00
CA GLU A 30 1.70 11.14 -0.97
C GLU A 30 1.69 9.76 -0.33
N ILE A 31 2.69 9.41 0.50
CA ILE A 31 2.71 8.15 1.26
C ILE A 31 1.44 7.99 2.11
N PHE A 32 1.07 9.03 2.87
CA PHE A 32 -0.15 9.02 3.69
C PHE A 32 -1.41 8.91 2.84
N ALA A 33 -1.47 9.59 1.69
CA ALA A 33 -2.59 9.49 0.76
C ALA A 33 -2.72 8.04 0.23
N PHE A 34 -1.62 7.41 -0.17
CA PHE A 34 -1.60 6.01 -0.60
C PHE A 34 -2.08 5.06 0.49
N HIS A 35 -1.62 5.23 1.74
CA HIS A 35 -2.10 4.41 2.86
C HIS A 35 -3.62 4.44 3.00
N ASN A 36 -4.19 5.65 3.02
CA ASN A 36 -5.63 5.83 3.19
C ASN A 36 -6.43 5.26 2.02
N ILE A 37 -5.97 5.50 0.78
CA ILE A 37 -6.59 4.94 -0.42
C ILE A 37 -6.57 3.42 -0.37
N LEU A 38 -5.42 2.81 -0.06
CA LEU A 38 -5.26 1.36 -0.02
C LEU A 38 -6.09 0.72 1.09
N LEU A 39 -6.11 1.27 2.30
CA LEU A 39 -6.93 0.76 3.41
C LEU A 39 -8.43 0.84 3.09
N ARG A 40 -8.89 1.97 2.55
CA ARG A 40 -10.28 2.13 2.13
C ARG A 40 -10.64 1.12 1.03
N ASN A 41 -9.81 1.01 0.00
CA ASN A 41 -10.08 0.13 -1.13
C ASN A 41 -10.06 -1.35 -0.74
N LEU A 42 -9.09 -1.79 0.08
CA LEU A 42 -9.03 -3.16 0.61
C LEU A 42 -10.25 -3.46 1.51
N THR A 43 -10.67 -2.50 2.32
CA THR A 43 -11.89 -2.62 3.13
C THR A 43 -13.12 -2.77 2.26
N SER A 44 -13.26 -1.95 1.22
CA SER A 44 -14.36 -2.03 0.27
C SER A 44 -14.38 -3.38 -0.46
N CYS A 45 -13.23 -3.82 -0.98
CA CYS A 45 -13.12 -5.12 -1.65
C CYS A 45 -13.54 -6.27 -0.73
N HIS A 46 -13.02 -6.31 0.51
CA HIS A 46 -13.35 -7.34 1.49
C HIS A 46 -14.83 -7.35 1.88
N THR A 47 -15.41 -6.17 2.15
CA THR A 47 -16.82 -6.08 2.53
C THR A 47 -17.75 -6.49 1.39
N HIS A 48 -17.42 -6.10 0.15
CA HIS A 48 -18.27 -6.43 -0.99
C HIS A 48 -18.11 -7.87 -1.47
N SER A 49 -16.96 -8.52 -1.29
CA SER A 49 -16.81 -9.94 -1.65
C SER A 49 -17.78 -10.86 -0.91
N ALA A 50 -18.18 -10.50 0.32
CA ALA A 50 -19.11 -11.29 1.12
C ALA A 50 -20.57 -11.22 0.64
N THR A 51 -20.96 -10.18 -0.10
CA THR A 51 -22.36 -9.90 -0.48
C THR A 51 -22.53 -9.55 -1.96
N LEU A 52 -21.58 -9.98 -2.80
CA LEU A 52 -21.52 -9.58 -4.21
C LEU A 52 -22.61 -10.24 -5.05
N ALA A 53 -23.47 -9.43 -5.69
CA ALA A 53 -24.38 -9.91 -6.72
C ALA A 53 -23.62 -10.28 -8.01
N THR A 54 -24.10 -11.28 -8.74
CA THR A 54 -23.48 -11.76 -10.00
C THR A 54 -23.34 -10.66 -11.06
N SER A 55 -24.27 -9.72 -11.12
CA SER A 55 -24.22 -8.56 -12.01
C SER A 55 -23.02 -7.63 -11.74
N ASN A 56 -22.40 -7.73 -10.56
CA ASN A 56 -21.27 -6.91 -10.15
C ASN A 56 -19.92 -7.64 -10.20
N PHE A 57 -19.87 -8.86 -10.75
CA PHE A 57 -18.64 -9.66 -10.78
C PHE A 57 -17.52 -9.00 -11.59
N GLU A 58 -17.80 -8.52 -12.79
CA GLU A 58 -16.83 -7.81 -13.63
C GLU A 58 -16.31 -6.52 -13.00
N PRO A 59 -17.15 -5.56 -12.57
CA PRO A 59 -16.65 -4.33 -11.95
C PRO A 59 -15.89 -4.60 -10.63
N PHE A 60 -16.31 -5.62 -9.86
CA PHE A 60 -15.55 -6.07 -8.70
C PHE A 60 -14.14 -6.54 -9.08
N LEU A 61 -14.01 -7.43 -10.07
CA LEU A 61 -12.69 -7.90 -10.52
C LEU A 61 -11.79 -6.76 -10.97
N ILE A 62 -12.32 -5.82 -11.75
CA ILE A 62 -11.55 -4.63 -12.21
C ILE A 62 -11.03 -3.84 -11.01
N TYR A 63 -11.92 -3.52 -10.06
CA TYR A 63 -11.58 -2.70 -8.91
C TYR A 63 -10.62 -3.40 -7.94
N THR A 64 -10.83 -4.70 -7.68
CA THR A 64 -9.94 -5.48 -6.82
C THR A 64 -8.57 -5.66 -7.46
N ARG A 65 -8.48 -5.98 -8.76
CA ARG A 65 -7.20 -6.06 -9.49
C ARG A 65 -6.45 -4.72 -9.45
N PHE A 66 -7.15 -3.62 -9.70
CA PHE A 66 -6.58 -2.28 -9.57
C PHE A 66 -6.00 -2.05 -8.17
N THR A 67 -6.78 -2.35 -7.13
CA THR A 67 -6.37 -2.16 -5.73
C THR A 67 -5.11 -2.97 -5.39
N ILE A 68 -5.07 -4.26 -5.77
CA ILE A 68 -3.90 -5.11 -5.51
C ILE A 68 -2.68 -4.68 -6.33
N ARG A 69 -2.87 -4.20 -7.56
CA ARG A 69 -1.79 -3.66 -8.37
C ARG A 69 -1.19 -2.38 -7.77
N VAL A 70 -2.04 -1.47 -7.27
CA VAL A 70 -1.57 -0.26 -6.57
C VAL A 70 -0.82 -0.63 -5.30
N LEU A 71 -1.31 -1.59 -4.51
CA LEU A 71 -0.62 -2.05 -3.30
C LEU A 71 0.77 -2.62 -3.65
N THR A 72 0.84 -3.47 -4.66
CA THR A 72 2.10 -4.11 -5.07
C THR A 72 3.10 -3.07 -5.58
N ALA A 73 2.65 -2.10 -6.37
CA ALA A 73 3.48 -1.00 -6.85
C ALA A 73 3.95 -0.09 -5.72
N TYR A 74 3.06 0.21 -4.76
CA TYR A 74 3.39 0.97 -3.56
C TYR A 74 4.49 0.27 -2.75
N LEU A 75 4.30 -1.00 -2.39
CA LEU A 75 5.29 -1.79 -1.65
C LEU A 75 6.63 -1.85 -2.40
N HIS A 76 6.59 -2.06 -3.71
CA HIS A 76 7.82 -2.05 -4.51
C HIS A 76 8.54 -0.68 -4.46
N SER A 77 7.79 0.42 -4.61
CA SER A 77 8.34 1.77 -4.58
C SER A 77 8.92 2.11 -3.21
N THR A 78 8.21 1.78 -2.12
CA THR A 78 8.72 1.98 -0.77
C THR A 78 10.00 1.19 -0.56
N ASP A 79 10.03 -0.07 -0.98
CA ASP A 79 11.11 -0.98 -0.59
C ASP A 79 12.39 -0.80 -1.41
N THR A 80 12.27 -0.25 -2.62
CA THR A 80 13.40 -0.12 -3.54
C THR A 80 13.88 1.32 -3.73
N ILE A 81 13.04 2.31 -3.41
CA ILE A 81 13.35 3.72 -3.63
C ILE A 81 13.30 4.48 -2.31
N TRP A 82 12.13 4.53 -1.65
CA TRP A 82 11.92 5.47 -0.55
C TRP A 82 12.57 5.02 0.76
N PHE A 83 12.20 3.84 1.25
CA PHE A 83 12.70 3.35 2.54
C PHE A 83 14.22 3.17 2.55
N PRO A 84 14.88 2.64 1.51
CA PRO A 84 16.34 2.64 1.47
C PRO A 84 16.96 4.04 1.58
N ALA A 85 16.34 5.05 0.95
CA ALA A 85 16.80 6.43 1.05
C ALA A 85 16.58 7.03 2.45
N TYR A 86 15.53 6.63 3.17
CA TYR A 86 15.31 7.05 4.56
C TYR A 86 16.12 6.25 5.58
N ALA A 87 16.50 5.03 5.24
CA ALA A 87 17.16 4.11 6.16
C ALA A 87 18.60 4.53 6.54
N GLN A 88 19.19 5.47 5.79
CA GLN A 88 20.44 6.13 6.17
C GLN A 88 20.27 7.09 7.37
N TYR A 89 19.05 7.55 7.63
CA TYR A 89 18.71 8.51 8.68
C TYR A 89 17.98 7.84 9.85
N ASP A 90 17.18 6.81 9.58
CA ASP A 90 16.49 6.02 10.60
C ASP A 90 16.50 4.52 10.24
N PRO A 91 17.20 3.66 11.01
CA PRO A 91 17.33 2.25 10.68
C PRO A 91 16.00 1.49 10.71
N ARG A 92 14.94 2.00 11.35
CA ARG A 92 13.60 1.36 11.36
C ARG A 92 13.03 1.15 9.97
N PHE A 93 13.45 1.94 8.98
CA PHE A 93 13.05 1.73 7.59
C PHE A 93 13.59 0.43 7.00
N HIS A 94 14.71 -0.13 7.50
CA HIS A 94 15.13 -1.49 7.14
C HIS A 94 14.16 -2.54 7.69
N ASP A 95 13.71 -2.38 8.94
CA ASP A 95 12.76 -3.30 9.57
C ASP A 95 11.42 -3.28 8.83
N LEU A 96 10.96 -2.11 8.38
CA LEU A 96 9.75 -1.97 7.56
C LEU A 96 9.86 -2.67 6.19
N ILE A 97 11.00 -2.55 5.50
CA ILE A 97 11.25 -3.27 4.23
C ILE A 97 11.13 -4.79 4.43
N ASP A 98 11.66 -5.28 5.54
CA ASP A 98 11.61 -6.69 5.91
C ASP A 98 10.21 -7.13 6.29
N ALA A 99 9.48 -6.30 7.05
CA ALA A 99 8.08 -6.54 7.41
C ALA A 99 7.15 -6.52 6.19
N HIS A 100 7.51 -5.82 5.11
CA HIS A 100 6.79 -5.88 3.84
C HIS A 100 6.93 -7.20 3.08
N LYS A 101 7.97 -8.04 3.35
CA LYS A 101 8.16 -9.34 2.66
C LYS A 101 6.90 -10.23 2.67
N PRO A 102 6.29 -10.55 3.82
CA PRO A 102 5.06 -11.34 3.85
C PRO A 102 3.87 -10.63 3.19
N LEU A 103 3.78 -9.30 3.26
CA LEU A 103 2.73 -8.53 2.59
C LEU A 103 2.83 -8.64 1.07
N ARG A 104 4.05 -8.53 0.52
CA ARG A 104 4.30 -8.70 -0.92
C ARG A 104 3.92 -10.09 -1.38
N ALA A 105 4.31 -11.12 -0.64
CA ALA A 105 3.93 -12.50 -0.95
C ALA A 105 2.40 -12.67 -0.99
N ALA A 106 1.70 -12.21 0.04
CA ALA A 106 0.24 -12.29 0.10
C ALA A 106 -0.45 -11.48 -1.01
N ALA A 107 0.08 -10.29 -1.35
CA ALA A 107 -0.44 -9.47 -2.43
C ALA A 107 -0.24 -10.14 -3.80
N THR A 108 0.93 -10.72 -4.06
CA THR A 108 1.22 -11.47 -5.29
C THR A 108 0.33 -12.69 -5.42
N GLU A 109 0.20 -13.50 -4.36
CA GLU A 109 -0.67 -14.68 -4.38
C GLU A 109 -2.14 -14.33 -4.66
N LEU A 110 -2.63 -13.21 -4.11
CA LEU A 110 -3.98 -12.71 -4.42
C LEU A 110 -4.06 -12.15 -5.84
N ALA A 111 -3.02 -11.47 -6.33
CA ALA A 111 -2.96 -10.98 -7.70
C ALA A 111 -3.06 -12.14 -8.71
N ASP A 112 -2.34 -13.23 -8.46
CA ASP A 112 -2.35 -14.42 -9.32
C ASP A 112 -3.73 -15.08 -9.35
N LEU A 113 -4.37 -15.23 -8.18
CA LEU A 113 -5.75 -15.72 -8.08
C LEU A 113 -6.72 -14.84 -8.89
N LEU A 114 -6.61 -13.52 -8.75
CA LEU A 114 -7.46 -12.56 -9.45
C LEU A 114 -7.16 -12.49 -10.94
N ALA A 115 -5.93 -12.73 -11.38
CA ALA A 115 -5.55 -12.77 -12.78
C ALA A 115 -6.18 -13.98 -13.50
N ALA A 116 -6.29 -15.12 -12.80
CA ALA A 116 -6.94 -16.32 -13.32
C ALA A 116 -8.49 -16.29 -13.23
N ALA A 117 -9.06 -15.38 -12.44
CA ALA A 117 -10.50 -15.29 -12.24
C ALA A 117 -11.23 -14.62 -13.42
N GLU A 118 -12.24 -15.27 -13.97
CA GLU A 118 -13.17 -14.66 -14.92
C GLU A 118 -14.50 -14.30 -14.22
N PRO A 119 -15.29 -13.34 -14.73
CA PRO A 119 -16.60 -13.02 -14.13
C PRO A 119 -17.45 -14.28 -13.95
N VAL A 120 -17.47 -15.18 -14.94
CA VAL A 120 -18.30 -16.40 -14.89
C VAL A 120 -17.87 -17.40 -13.82
N THR A 121 -16.60 -17.38 -13.41
CA THR A 121 -16.02 -18.30 -12.42
C THR A 121 -15.80 -17.64 -11.06
N LEU A 122 -15.97 -16.32 -10.94
CA LEU A 122 -15.73 -15.60 -9.69
C LEU A 122 -16.58 -16.15 -8.54
N GLY A 123 -17.82 -16.57 -8.81
CA GLY A 123 -18.71 -17.13 -7.79
C GLY A 123 -18.08 -18.27 -6.97
N SER A 124 -17.32 -19.17 -7.61
CA SER A 124 -16.65 -20.27 -6.91
C SER A 124 -15.36 -19.87 -6.19
N LEU A 125 -14.82 -18.69 -6.50
CA LEU A 125 -13.58 -18.16 -5.93
C LEU A 125 -13.84 -17.11 -4.84
N LEU A 126 -15.07 -16.59 -4.71
CA LEU A 126 -15.40 -15.47 -3.83
C LEU A 126 -14.99 -15.68 -2.37
N GLY A 127 -15.23 -16.86 -1.81
CA GLY A 127 -14.84 -17.16 -0.42
C GLY A 127 -13.32 -17.16 -0.23
N GLU A 128 -12.56 -17.61 -1.23
CA GLU A 128 -11.09 -17.56 -1.18
C GLU A 128 -10.56 -16.14 -1.36
N VAL A 129 -11.14 -15.38 -2.30
CA VAL A 129 -10.82 -13.96 -2.53
C VAL A 129 -11.12 -13.14 -1.27
N GLU A 130 -12.28 -13.32 -0.66
CA GLU A 130 -12.66 -12.69 0.61
C GLU A 130 -11.65 -13.02 1.71
N GLY A 131 -11.35 -14.30 1.93
CA GLY A 131 -10.42 -14.73 2.97
C GLY A 131 -9.01 -14.15 2.80
N ARG A 132 -8.51 -14.08 1.56
CA ARG A 132 -7.20 -13.47 1.25
C ARG A 132 -7.23 -11.95 1.40
N LEU A 133 -8.29 -11.28 0.96
CA LEU A 133 -8.49 -9.83 1.17
C LEU A 133 -8.54 -9.49 2.67
N GLY A 134 -9.23 -10.29 3.48
CA GLY A 134 -9.33 -10.09 4.91
C GLY A 134 -7.97 -10.18 5.61
N LYS A 135 -7.18 -11.21 5.27
CA LYS A 135 -5.79 -11.36 5.77
C LYS A 135 -4.89 -10.20 5.35
N LEU A 136 -4.94 -9.83 4.07
CA LEU A 136 -4.11 -8.75 3.54
C LEU A 136 -4.47 -7.41 4.17
N ARG A 137 -5.77 -7.09 4.29
CA ARG A 137 -6.25 -5.88 4.99
C ARG A 137 -5.76 -5.82 6.43
N ALA A 138 -5.85 -6.93 7.16
CA ALA A 138 -5.40 -7.00 8.55
C ALA A 138 -3.88 -6.84 8.70
N ALA A 139 -3.10 -7.33 7.73
CA ALA A 139 -1.65 -7.21 7.74
C ALA A 139 -1.14 -5.82 7.33
N VAL A 140 -1.83 -5.15 6.41
CA VAL A 140 -1.42 -3.84 5.87
C VAL A 140 -1.57 -2.71 6.89
N GLY A 141 -2.65 -2.71 7.68
CA GLY A 141 -2.94 -1.66 8.67
C GLY A 141 -1.79 -1.36 9.62
N PRO A 142 -1.27 -2.36 10.38
CA PRO A 142 -0.16 -2.16 11.30
C PRO A 142 1.09 -1.59 10.64
N GLN A 143 1.43 -2.05 9.42
CA GLN A 143 2.60 -1.59 8.70
C GLN A 143 2.48 -0.13 8.27
N PHE A 144 1.28 0.29 7.87
CA PHE A 144 1.02 1.68 7.50
C PHE A 144 1.06 2.60 8.72
N GLU A 145 0.50 2.18 9.86
CA GLU A 145 0.58 2.96 11.11
C GLU A 145 2.04 3.09 11.61
N GLU A 146 2.84 2.02 11.52
CA GLU A 146 4.24 2.06 11.92
C GLU A 146 5.07 3.00 11.02
N ALA A 147 4.74 3.06 9.73
CA ALA A 147 5.31 4.02 8.80
C ALA A 147 4.83 5.48 9.01
N ARG A 148 3.75 5.73 9.78
CA ARG A 148 3.29 7.10 10.09
C ARG A 148 4.16 7.81 11.11
N PHE A 149 4.79 7.06 12.01
CA PHE A 149 5.67 7.62 13.04
C PHE A 149 7.08 7.81 12.50
N MET A 150 7.22 8.71 11.52
CA MET A 150 8.53 9.32 11.26
C MET A 150 8.89 10.13 12.51
N PRO A 151 10.11 10.01 13.05
CA PRO A 151 10.51 10.86 14.16
C PRO A 151 10.42 12.31 13.67
N GLU A 152 9.94 13.20 14.53
CA GLU A 152 10.36 14.59 14.44
C GLU A 152 11.89 14.55 14.50
N PHE A 153 12.54 14.80 13.37
CA PHE A 153 13.95 15.18 13.34
C PHE A 153 13.94 16.67 13.69
#